data_AF-F2UN86-F1
#
_entry.id   AF-F2UN86-F1
#
_cell.length_a   1.000
_cell.length_b   1.000
_cell.length_c   1.000
_cell.angle_alpha   90.00
_cell.angle_beta   90.00
_cell.angle_gamma   90.00
#
_symmetry.space_group_name_H-M   'P 1'
#
loop_
_entity.id
_entity.type
_entity.pdbx_description
1 polymer ?
#
loop_
_entity_poly.entity_id
_entity_poly.type
_entity_poly.pdbx_seq_one_letter_code
_entity_poly.pdbx_strand_id
1 'polypeptide(L)'
;MDLLHERNQCGQTLLRLTSRGNAIIAELLRLAEAIPDVFYLRDRDDQVKYQHIVLDFSYFNSIELFDHRIDSSPEMQDLDEDFKETHYHLLSRFYLAFDSVYRYITDFVKFLSDLDDGVFIYQTLENVLSDTDGKQLLTEALFLYGVMLTTVDQRIPGPVRERLIVSFHRYCVNEAEQANIEAVIKLFRSTGYVHGVKRPEHYPESYFERIEIPKGFVRMVISRVRSDDVYNQMKVFPHPDHRSTALASQAAMLYIILFFDPDTLHREQAKMREIVDKHFPDNWVISVYMGPP
;
A
#
# COMPACT_ATOMS: atom_id res chain seq x y z
N MET A 1 24.17 -21.46 2.00
CA MET A 1 22.91 -22.15 2.35
C MET A 1 21.88 -21.52 1.45
N ASP A 2 21.19 -22.30 0.62
CA ASP A 2 20.17 -21.76 -0.28
C ASP A 2 19.05 -21.11 0.55
N LEU A 3 18.83 -19.81 0.35
CA LEU A 3 17.83 -19.05 1.10
C LEU A 3 16.41 -19.54 0.77
N LEU A 4 16.17 -19.95 -0.47
CA LEU A 4 14.84 -20.35 -0.95
C LEU A 4 14.54 -21.82 -0.73
N HIS A 5 15.48 -22.59 -0.18
CA HIS A 5 15.25 -23.99 0.16
C HIS A 5 14.02 -24.14 1.09
N GLU A 6 13.19 -25.16 0.88
CA GLU A 6 11.90 -25.35 1.60
C GLU A 6 12.04 -25.40 3.13
N ARG A 7 13.21 -25.83 3.61
CA ARG A 7 13.53 -25.92 5.06
C ARG A 7 14.04 -24.60 5.65
N ASN A 8 14.34 -23.60 4.83
CA ASN A 8 14.78 -22.30 5.29
C ASN A 8 13.56 -21.42 5.60
N GLN A 9 13.15 -21.42 6.88
CA GLN A 9 11.97 -20.69 7.32
C GLN A 9 12.06 -19.18 7.08
N CYS A 10 13.26 -18.59 7.11
CA CYS A 10 13.47 -17.17 6.84
C CYS A 10 13.11 -16.85 5.39
N GLY A 11 13.75 -17.53 4.44
CA GLY A 11 13.48 -17.30 3.02
C GLY A 11 12.05 -17.65 2.61
N GLN A 12 11.49 -18.73 3.16
CA GLN A 12 10.10 -19.12 2.90
C GLN A 12 9.09 -18.12 3.46
N THR A 13 9.34 -17.53 4.63
CA THR A 13 8.49 -16.46 5.19
C THR A 13 8.53 -15.23 4.29
N LEU A 14 9.73 -14.81 3.89
CA LEU A 14 9.91 -13.65 3.01
C LEU A 14 9.28 -13.86 1.63
N LEU A 15 9.42 -15.04 1.03
CA LEU A 15 8.79 -15.40 -0.24
C LEU A 15 7.25 -15.39 -0.17
N ARG A 16 6.68 -15.88 0.95
CA ARG A 16 5.23 -15.81 1.18
C ARG A 16 4.75 -14.37 1.34
N LEU A 17 5.53 -13.52 2.02
CA LEU A 17 5.24 -12.10 2.13
C LEU A 17 5.17 -11.46 0.74
N THR A 18 6.20 -11.60 -0.11
CA THR A 18 6.19 -10.99 -1.45
C THR A 18 5.08 -11.53 -2.34
N SER A 19 4.79 -12.83 -2.29
CA SER A 19 3.65 -13.44 -3.01
C SER A 19 2.31 -12.85 -2.57
N ARG A 20 2.08 -12.75 -1.25
CA ARG A 20 0.87 -12.11 -0.70
C ARG A 20 0.76 -10.64 -1.12
N GLY A 21 1.88 -9.93 -1.19
CA GLY A 21 1.89 -8.54 -1.62
C GLY A 21 1.37 -8.33 -3.03
N ASN A 22 1.78 -9.19 -3.97
CA ASN A 22 1.25 -9.17 -5.33
C ASN A 22 -0.26 -9.47 -5.39
N ALA A 23 -0.72 -10.46 -4.61
CA ALA A 23 -2.14 -10.81 -4.54
C ALA A 23 -3.00 -9.65 -4.01
N ILE A 24 -2.50 -8.90 -3.01
CA ILE A 24 -3.20 -7.73 -2.48
C ILE A 24 -3.31 -6.63 -3.53
N ILE A 25 -2.24 -6.31 -4.26
CA ILE A 25 -2.27 -5.27 -5.30
C ILE A 25 -3.26 -5.65 -6.41
N ALA A 26 -3.25 -6.92 -6.84
CA ALA A 26 -4.22 -7.41 -7.83
C ALA A 26 -5.67 -7.25 -7.33
N GLU A 27 -5.94 -7.53 -6.06
CA GLU A 27 -7.28 -7.35 -5.49
C GLU A 27 -7.69 -5.87 -5.40
N LEU A 28 -6.76 -4.99 -5.00
CA LEU A 28 -7.00 -3.55 -4.94
C LEU A 28 -7.35 -2.98 -6.31
N LEU A 29 -6.64 -3.39 -7.36
CA LEU A 29 -6.92 -2.98 -8.74
C LEU A 29 -8.30 -3.47 -9.19
N ARG A 30 -8.60 -4.75 -8.97
CA ARG A 30 -9.90 -5.35 -9.31
C ARG A 30 -11.07 -4.66 -8.58
N LEU A 31 -10.90 -4.36 -7.30
CA LEU A 31 -11.94 -3.71 -6.51
C LEU A 31 -12.11 -2.25 -6.90
N ALA A 32 -11.03 -1.53 -7.25
CA ALA A 32 -11.15 -0.15 -7.66
C ALA A 32 -12.01 0.06 -8.91
N GLU A 33 -12.09 -0.94 -9.81
CA GLU A 33 -12.99 -0.93 -10.97
C GLU A 33 -14.44 -1.30 -10.62
N ALA A 34 -14.67 -1.89 -9.45
CA ALA A 34 -15.96 -2.37 -9.00
C ALA A 34 -16.66 -1.41 -8.01
N ILE A 35 -16.13 -0.20 -7.79
CA ILE A 35 -16.73 0.77 -6.87
C ILE A 35 -18.10 1.23 -7.42
N PRO A 36 -19.20 1.06 -6.68
CA PRO A 36 -20.50 1.55 -7.11
C PRO A 36 -20.55 3.08 -7.14
N ASP A 37 -21.22 3.65 -8.15
CA ASP A 37 -21.28 5.11 -8.37
C ASP A 37 -21.82 5.89 -7.16
N VAL A 38 -22.73 5.29 -6.40
CA VAL A 38 -23.32 5.87 -5.19
C VAL A 38 -22.28 6.27 -4.14
N PHE A 39 -21.12 5.61 -4.08
CA PHE A 39 -20.05 5.99 -3.14
C PHE A 39 -19.29 7.25 -3.57
N TYR A 40 -19.36 7.64 -4.84
CA TYR A 40 -18.79 8.90 -5.31
C TYR A 40 -19.67 10.10 -4.97
N LEU A 41 -21.00 9.92 -4.87
CA LEU A 41 -21.98 11.00 -4.65
C LEU A 41 -21.78 12.18 -5.62
N ARG A 42 -21.60 11.89 -6.92
CA ARG A 42 -21.35 12.92 -7.94
C ARG A 42 -22.61 13.65 -8.35
N ASP A 43 -23.70 12.92 -8.51
CA ASP A 43 -24.96 13.45 -9.01
C ASP A 43 -25.85 13.96 -7.88
N ARG A 44 -26.66 14.98 -8.19
CA ARG A 44 -27.52 15.65 -7.22
C ARG A 44 -28.56 14.71 -6.63
N ASP A 45 -29.08 13.78 -7.44
CA ASP A 45 -30.10 12.82 -7.00
C ASP A 45 -29.52 11.83 -5.99
N ASP A 46 -28.31 11.31 -6.24
CA ASP A 46 -27.59 10.46 -5.30
C ASP A 46 -27.24 11.18 -4.00
N GLN A 47 -26.81 12.45 -4.09
CA GLN A 47 -26.55 13.25 -2.90
C GLN A 47 -27.82 13.42 -2.06
N VAL A 48 -28.94 13.83 -2.67
CA VAL A 48 -30.20 14.02 -1.95
C VAL A 48 -30.67 12.71 -1.30
N LYS A 49 -30.54 11.58 -2.00
CA LYS A 49 -31.00 10.28 -1.52
C LYS A 49 -30.08 9.66 -0.46
N TYR A 50 -28.76 9.66 -0.69
CA TYR A 50 -27.82 8.82 0.06
C TYR A 50 -26.91 9.58 1.03
N GLN A 51 -26.86 10.92 1.01
CA GLN A 51 -25.94 11.73 1.85
C GLN A 51 -26.04 11.44 3.36
N HIS A 52 -27.18 10.90 3.82
CA HIS A 52 -27.44 10.65 5.23
C HIS A 52 -27.01 9.24 5.69
N ILE A 53 -26.76 8.32 4.75
CA ILE A 53 -26.38 6.93 5.04
C ILE A 53 -24.98 6.56 4.50
N VAL A 54 -24.54 7.23 3.42
CA VAL A 54 -23.20 7.12 2.85
C VAL A 54 -22.31 8.21 3.46
N LEU A 55 -21.76 7.89 4.63
CA LEU A 55 -21.03 8.83 5.49
C LEU A 55 -19.52 8.64 5.38
N ASP A 56 -18.74 9.72 5.51
CA ASP A 56 -17.28 9.65 5.56
C ASP A 56 -16.77 9.55 7.01
N PHE A 57 -15.46 9.71 7.23
CA PHE A 57 -14.87 9.59 8.57
C PHE A 57 -15.37 10.61 9.61
N SER A 58 -16.14 11.64 9.20
CA SER A 58 -16.85 12.50 10.15
C SER A 58 -17.86 11.73 11.01
N TYR A 59 -18.35 10.58 10.54
CA TYR A 59 -19.22 9.67 11.29
C TYR A 59 -18.65 9.35 12.68
N PHE A 60 -17.37 8.99 12.75
CA PHE A 60 -16.72 8.60 14.01
C PHE A 60 -16.61 9.72 15.04
N ASN A 61 -16.78 10.98 14.63
CA ASN A 61 -16.77 12.13 15.54
C ASN A 61 -18.15 12.36 16.20
N SER A 62 -19.24 11.78 15.66
CA SER A 62 -20.60 12.10 16.08
C SER A 62 -21.58 10.95 15.78
N ILE A 63 -21.21 9.73 16.17
CA ILE A 63 -21.95 8.49 15.87
C ILE A 63 -23.43 8.61 16.23
N GLU A 64 -23.74 9.02 17.47
CA GLU A 64 -25.12 9.16 17.96
C GLU A 64 -25.99 10.09 17.10
N LEU A 65 -25.40 11.17 16.57
CA LEU A 65 -26.13 12.14 15.73
C LEU A 65 -26.51 11.53 14.39
N PHE A 66 -25.61 10.76 13.79
CA PHE A 66 -25.86 10.11 12.51
C PHE A 66 -26.84 8.95 12.66
N ASP A 67 -26.65 8.09 13.66
CA ASP A 67 -27.52 6.94 13.90
C ASP A 67 -28.95 7.40 14.26
N HIS A 68 -29.10 8.39 15.16
CA HIS A 68 -30.42 8.95 15.47
C HIS A 68 -31.09 9.56 14.23
N ARG A 69 -30.33 10.14 13.29
CA ARG A 69 -30.92 10.69 12.06
C ARG A 69 -31.47 9.57 11.18
N ILE A 70 -30.76 8.45 11.06
CA ILE A 70 -31.20 7.29 10.28
C ILE A 70 -32.42 6.65 10.96
N ASP A 71 -32.43 6.60 12.29
CA ASP A 71 -33.55 6.06 13.07
C ASP A 71 -34.77 7.00 13.19
N SER A 72 -34.65 8.25 12.76
CA SER A 72 -35.69 9.27 12.98
C SER A 72 -36.94 9.07 12.12
N SER A 73 -36.86 8.30 11.04
CA SER A 73 -37.99 8.06 10.14
C SER A 73 -37.93 6.65 9.53
N PRO A 74 -39.07 5.93 9.42
CA PRO A 74 -39.12 4.61 8.80
C PRO A 74 -38.52 4.58 7.39
N GLU A 75 -38.73 5.64 6.60
CA GLU A 75 -38.23 5.74 5.23
C GLU A 75 -36.69 5.72 5.15
N MET A 76 -36.00 6.23 6.18
CA MET A 76 -34.54 6.21 6.26
C MET A 76 -34.00 4.86 6.71
N GLN A 77 -34.71 4.20 7.62
CA GLN A 77 -34.37 2.85 8.06
C GLN A 77 -34.51 1.85 6.91
N ASP A 78 -35.62 1.93 6.17
CA ASP A 78 -35.85 1.10 4.99
C ASP A 78 -34.76 1.33 3.93
N LEU A 79 -34.39 2.60 3.68
CA LEU A 79 -33.33 2.95 2.74
C LEU A 79 -31.94 2.42 3.17
N ASP A 80 -31.61 2.49 4.46
CA ASP A 80 -30.33 2.01 4.99
C ASP A 80 -30.23 0.48 4.95
N GLU A 81 -31.32 -0.24 5.26
CA GLU A 81 -31.36 -1.70 5.17
C GLU A 81 -31.29 -2.16 3.70
N ASP A 82 -32.05 -1.54 2.78
CA ASP A 82 -31.95 -1.81 1.35
C ASP A 82 -30.53 -1.59 0.82
N PHE A 83 -29.87 -0.52 1.27
CA PHE A 83 -28.49 -0.21 0.89
C PHE A 83 -27.51 -1.26 1.41
N LYS A 84 -27.67 -1.67 2.67
CA LYS A 84 -26.90 -2.75 3.29
C LYS A 84 -27.08 -4.07 2.54
N GLU A 85 -28.31 -4.52 2.31
CA GLU A 85 -28.58 -5.77 1.58
C GLU A 85 -27.93 -5.77 0.19
N THR A 86 -27.96 -4.62 -0.48
CA THR A 86 -27.39 -4.46 -1.82
C THR A 86 -25.85 -4.49 -1.82
N HIS A 87 -25.21 -3.82 -0.86
CA HIS A 87 -23.76 -3.54 -0.93
C HIS A 87 -22.89 -4.30 0.07
N TYR A 88 -23.46 -4.95 1.10
CA TYR A 88 -22.69 -5.52 2.21
C TYR A 88 -21.58 -6.47 1.74
N HIS A 89 -21.89 -7.41 0.83
CA HIS A 89 -20.89 -8.35 0.33
C HIS A 89 -19.70 -7.65 -0.35
N LEU A 90 -19.94 -6.57 -1.10
CA LEU A 90 -18.89 -5.80 -1.73
C LEU A 90 -18.09 -4.99 -0.70
N LEU A 91 -18.78 -4.37 0.26
CA LEU A 91 -18.17 -3.64 1.37
C LEU A 91 -17.23 -4.55 2.19
N SER A 92 -17.65 -5.78 2.50
CA SER A 92 -16.80 -6.79 3.16
C SER A 92 -15.53 -7.07 2.35
N ARG A 93 -15.63 -7.19 1.02
CA ARG A 93 -14.45 -7.40 0.16
C ARG A 93 -13.49 -6.21 0.17
N PHE A 94 -14.01 -4.98 0.10
CA PHE A 94 -13.18 -3.77 0.22
C PHE A 94 -12.47 -3.71 1.57
N TYR A 95 -13.19 -3.93 2.66
CA TYR A 95 -12.59 -3.91 3.98
C TYR A 95 -11.52 -4.98 4.14
N LEU A 96 -11.78 -6.22 3.70
CA LEU A 96 -10.78 -7.30 3.73
C LEU A 96 -9.51 -6.96 2.93
N ALA A 97 -9.64 -6.28 1.79
CA ALA A 97 -8.49 -5.82 1.02
C ALA A 97 -7.69 -4.74 1.78
N PHE A 98 -8.36 -3.77 2.40
CA PHE A 98 -7.72 -2.74 3.23
C PHE A 98 -7.05 -3.33 4.47
N ASP A 99 -7.72 -4.22 5.18
CA ASP A 99 -7.16 -4.95 6.32
C ASP A 99 -5.96 -5.81 5.88
N SER A 100 -6.00 -6.41 4.69
CA SER A 100 -4.86 -7.17 4.15
C SER A 100 -3.64 -6.29 3.89
N VAL A 101 -3.80 -5.03 3.46
CA VAL A 101 -2.68 -4.07 3.33
C VAL A 101 -2.07 -3.76 4.70
N TYR A 102 -2.91 -3.52 5.72
CA TYR A 102 -2.42 -3.30 7.09
C TYR A 102 -1.68 -4.52 7.63
N ARG A 103 -2.27 -5.71 7.52
CA ARG A 103 -1.63 -6.97 7.94
C ARG A 103 -0.34 -7.26 7.19
N TYR A 104 -0.29 -6.91 5.91
CA TYR A 104 0.92 -7.06 5.10
C TYR A 104 2.11 -6.34 5.75
N ILE A 105 1.94 -5.06 6.05
CA ILE A 105 3.02 -4.26 6.58
C ILE A 105 3.34 -4.61 8.04
N THR A 106 2.36 -4.92 8.88
CA THR A 106 2.62 -5.36 10.25
C THR A 106 3.40 -6.67 10.29
N ASP A 107 3.06 -7.62 9.42
CA ASP A 107 3.78 -8.88 9.33
C ASP A 107 5.19 -8.68 8.75
N PHE A 108 5.37 -7.74 7.83
CA PHE A 108 6.69 -7.41 7.29
C PHE A 108 7.58 -6.74 8.33
N VAL A 109 7.06 -5.77 9.09
CA VAL A 109 7.78 -5.13 10.20
C VAL A 109 8.11 -6.16 11.28
N LYS A 110 7.17 -7.06 11.60
CA LYS A 110 7.43 -8.18 12.51
C LYS A 110 8.54 -9.09 11.99
N PHE A 111 8.54 -9.44 10.70
CA PHE A 111 9.59 -10.24 10.11
C PHE A 111 10.98 -9.59 10.25
N LEU A 112 11.06 -8.26 10.10
CA LEU A 112 12.30 -7.51 10.35
C LEU A 112 12.71 -7.58 11.83
N SER A 113 11.76 -7.42 12.77
CA SER A 113 12.02 -7.61 14.21
C SER A 113 12.51 -9.03 14.51
N ASP A 114 11.85 -10.05 13.95
CA ASP A 114 12.20 -11.46 14.15
C ASP A 114 13.63 -11.77 13.64
N LEU A 115 14.10 -11.07 12.60
CA LEU A 115 15.50 -11.14 12.15
C LEU A 115 16.47 -10.50 13.14
N ASP A 116 16.14 -9.33 13.67
CA ASP A 116 16.98 -8.62 14.65
C ASP A 116 17.02 -9.36 16.00
N ASP A 117 15.91 -9.97 16.40
CA ASP A 117 15.75 -10.75 17.63
C ASP A 117 16.33 -12.18 17.51
N GLY A 118 16.81 -12.56 16.32
CA GLY A 118 17.46 -13.86 16.08
C GLY A 118 16.50 -15.06 16.09
N VAL A 119 15.22 -14.85 15.80
CA VAL A 119 14.20 -15.92 15.68
C VAL A 119 14.60 -16.90 14.56
N PHE A 120 15.15 -16.38 13.47
CA PHE A 120 15.69 -17.18 12.38
C PHE A 120 17.15 -17.54 12.66
N ILE A 121 17.38 -18.75 13.18
CA ILE A 121 18.72 -19.22 13.56
C ILE A 121 19.71 -19.05 12.40
N TYR A 122 20.85 -18.40 12.67
CA TYR A 122 21.93 -18.08 11.73
C TYR A 122 21.57 -17.10 10.60
N GLN A 123 20.42 -16.43 10.66
CA GLN A 123 20.05 -15.35 9.74
C GLN A 123 20.07 -14.02 10.48
N THR A 124 20.63 -13.01 9.83
CA THR A 124 20.55 -11.60 10.24
C THR A 124 20.11 -10.79 9.03
N LEU A 125 19.66 -9.56 9.26
CA LEU A 125 19.30 -8.68 8.15
C LEU A 125 20.46 -8.49 7.15
N GLU A 126 21.69 -8.34 7.63
CA GLU A 126 22.89 -8.22 6.79
C GLU A 126 23.16 -9.46 5.97
N ASN A 127 22.97 -10.66 6.55
CA ASN A 127 23.15 -11.92 5.86
C ASN A 127 22.13 -12.07 4.73
N VAL A 128 20.85 -11.76 4.99
CA VAL A 128 19.79 -11.82 3.99
C VAL A 128 20.01 -10.78 2.89
N LEU A 129 20.45 -9.57 3.22
CA LEU A 129 20.78 -8.54 2.22
C LEU A 129 22.08 -8.81 1.45
N SER A 130 22.91 -9.73 1.90
CA SER A 130 24.10 -10.17 1.18
C SER A 130 23.83 -11.37 0.27
N ASP A 131 22.74 -12.09 0.53
CA ASP A 131 22.23 -13.13 -0.34
C ASP A 131 21.55 -12.55 -1.59
N THR A 132 21.64 -13.29 -2.71
CA THR A 132 21.13 -12.81 -4.01
C THR A 132 19.60 -12.76 -4.03
N ASP A 133 18.94 -13.81 -3.54
CA ASP A 133 17.48 -13.87 -3.49
C ASP A 133 16.95 -13.03 -2.34
N GLY A 134 17.68 -13.01 -1.22
CA GLY A 134 17.29 -12.26 -0.02
C GLY A 134 17.23 -10.75 -0.26
N LYS A 135 18.25 -10.17 -0.89
CA LYS A 135 18.24 -8.73 -1.19
C LYS A 135 17.15 -8.35 -2.20
N GLN A 136 16.87 -9.23 -3.16
CA GLN A 136 15.78 -9.04 -4.12
C GLN A 136 14.45 -9.02 -3.39
N LEU A 137 14.15 -10.07 -2.63
CA LEU A 137 12.87 -10.21 -1.94
C LEU A 137 12.64 -9.15 -0.87
N LEU A 138 13.66 -8.73 -0.12
CA LEU A 138 13.56 -7.63 0.85
C LEU A 138 13.24 -6.29 0.16
N THR A 139 13.88 -6.05 -0.99
CA THR A 139 13.61 -4.85 -1.80
C THR A 139 12.19 -4.87 -2.34
N GLU A 140 11.77 -6.02 -2.89
CA GLU A 140 10.42 -6.23 -3.41
C GLU A 140 9.35 -6.09 -2.32
N ALA A 141 9.58 -6.60 -1.11
CA ALA A 141 8.62 -6.50 -0.03
C ALA A 141 8.33 -5.04 0.37
N LEU A 142 9.38 -4.22 0.52
CA LEU A 142 9.21 -2.80 0.80
C LEU A 142 8.54 -2.06 -0.36
N PHE A 143 8.95 -2.38 -1.59
CA PHE A 143 8.36 -1.80 -2.79
C PHE A 143 6.87 -2.12 -2.92
N LEU A 144 6.47 -3.39 -2.75
CA LEU A 144 5.08 -3.84 -2.87
C LEU A 144 4.17 -3.09 -1.90
N TYR A 145 4.61 -2.83 -0.66
CA TYR A 145 3.85 -1.99 0.26
C TYR A 145 3.65 -0.57 -0.27
N GLY A 146 4.72 0.08 -0.76
CA GLY A 146 4.62 1.40 -1.36
C GLY A 146 3.70 1.43 -2.60
N VAL A 147 3.70 0.36 -3.39
CA VAL A 147 2.76 0.20 -4.52
C VAL A 147 1.32 0.05 -4.02
N MET A 148 1.05 -0.72 -2.96
CA MET A 148 -0.30 -0.81 -2.38
C MET A 148 -0.83 0.57 -1.98
N LEU A 149 -0.04 1.36 -1.24
CA LEU A 149 -0.41 2.71 -0.82
C LEU A 149 -0.70 3.60 -2.03
N THR A 150 0.21 3.62 -2.99
CA THR A 150 0.08 4.43 -4.21
C THR A 150 -1.15 4.02 -5.02
N THR A 151 -1.38 2.72 -5.18
CA THR A 151 -2.53 2.17 -5.93
C THR A 151 -3.84 2.60 -5.30
N VAL A 152 -3.95 2.48 -3.98
CA VAL A 152 -5.16 2.84 -3.26
C VAL A 152 -5.48 4.33 -3.44
N ASP A 153 -4.47 5.21 -3.31
CA ASP A 153 -4.70 6.65 -3.41
C ASP A 153 -5.00 7.11 -4.84
N GLN A 154 -4.42 6.46 -5.84
CA GLN A 154 -4.64 6.76 -7.26
C GLN A 154 -5.97 6.23 -7.79
N ARG A 155 -6.43 5.07 -7.30
CA ARG A 155 -7.58 4.37 -7.86
C ARG A 155 -8.84 4.52 -7.00
N ILE A 156 -8.69 4.77 -5.70
CA ILE A 156 -9.81 4.91 -4.75
C ILE A 156 -9.72 6.28 -4.06
N PRO A 157 -10.45 7.30 -4.55
CA PRO A 157 -10.39 8.65 -3.99
C PRO A 157 -10.65 8.65 -2.48
N GLY A 158 -9.95 9.51 -1.74
CA GLY A 158 -10.04 9.59 -0.28
C GLY A 158 -11.48 9.55 0.26
N PRO A 159 -12.38 10.45 -0.17
CA PRO A 159 -13.77 10.46 0.30
C PRO A 159 -14.52 9.15 0.03
N VAL A 160 -14.29 8.52 -1.13
CA VAL A 160 -14.92 7.23 -1.50
C VAL A 160 -14.44 6.12 -0.57
N ARG A 161 -13.13 6.08 -0.32
CA ARG A 161 -12.48 5.11 0.55
C ARG A 161 -13.01 5.20 1.98
N GLU A 162 -13.13 6.41 2.50
CA GLU A 162 -13.69 6.67 3.83
C GLU A 162 -15.14 6.20 3.92
N ARG A 163 -15.96 6.49 2.90
CA ARG A 163 -17.36 6.03 2.83
C ARG A 163 -17.49 4.51 2.79
N LEU A 164 -16.66 3.83 1.99
CA LEU A 164 -16.64 2.37 1.95
C LEU A 164 -16.32 1.77 3.33
N ILE A 165 -15.34 2.32 4.04
CA ILE A 165 -14.93 1.84 5.38
C ILE A 165 -16.04 2.11 6.40
N VAL A 166 -16.66 3.28 6.38
CA VAL A 166 -17.74 3.63 7.32
C VAL A 166 -18.98 2.79 7.07
N SER A 167 -19.40 2.62 5.81
CA SER A 167 -20.53 1.74 5.48
C SER A 167 -20.28 0.30 5.92
N PHE A 168 -19.07 -0.24 5.69
CA PHE A 168 -18.72 -1.56 6.22
C PHE A 168 -18.81 -1.60 7.75
N HIS A 169 -18.20 -0.63 8.45
CA HIS A 169 -18.20 -0.56 9.90
C HIS A 169 -19.62 -0.53 10.49
N ARG A 170 -20.52 0.27 9.91
CA ARG A 170 -21.92 0.40 10.32
C ARG A 170 -22.70 -0.91 10.16
N TYR A 171 -22.45 -1.65 9.08
CA TYR A 171 -23.25 -2.84 8.76
C TYR A 171 -22.66 -4.16 9.29
N CYS A 172 -21.37 -4.21 9.58
CA CYS A 172 -20.72 -5.41 10.07
C CYS A 172 -21.00 -5.60 11.57
N VAL A 173 -21.81 -6.60 11.89
CA VAL A 173 -22.20 -6.94 13.28
C VAL A 173 -21.08 -7.71 14.02
N ASN A 174 -20.19 -8.37 13.28
CA ASN A 174 -19.17 -9.23 13.86
C ASN A 174 -17.90 -8.42 14.21
N GLU A 175 -17.72 -8.10 15.50
CA GLU A 175 -16.54 -7.37 15.99
C GLU A 175 -15.21 -8.02 15.60
N ALA A 176 -15.16 -9.36 15.47
CA ALA A 176 -13.94 -10.06 15.09
C ALA A 176 -13.51 -9.76 13.64
N GLU A 177 -14.46 -9.48 12.75
CA GLU A 177 -14.15 -9.00 11.38
C GLU A 177 -13.58 -7.59 11.39
N GLN A 178 -13.86 -6.81 12.45
CA GLN A 178 -13.42 -5.43 12.60
C GLN A 178 -12.19 -5.26 13.49
N ALA A 179 -11.46 -6.34 13.81
CA ALA A 179 -10.38 -6.32 14.79
C ALA A 179 -9.29 -5.24 14.55
N ASN A 180 -9.08 -4.82 13.30
CA ASN A 180 -8.09 -3.81 12.91
C ASN A 180 -8.72 -2.50 12.40
N ILE A 181 -10.00 -2.24 12.65
CA ILE A 181 -10.74 -1.11 12.06
C ILE A 181 -10.07 0.24 12.33
N GLU A 182 -9.58 0.48 13.55
CA GLU A 182 -8.90 1.73 13.91
C GLU A 182 -7.61 1.94 13.10
N ALA A 183 -6.83 0.88 12.93
CA ALA A 183 -5.59 0.93 12.15
C ALA A 183 -5.88 1.14 10.66
N VAL A 184 -6.92 0.48 10.14
CA VAL A 184 -7.42 0.68 8.76
C VAL A 184 -7.88 2.13 8.56
N ILE A 185 -8.67 2.70 9.48
CA ILE A 185 -9.09 4.11 9.42
C ILE A 185 -7.88 5.04 9.40
N LYS A 186 -6.91 4.83 10.31
CA LYS A 186 -5.70 5.66 10.36
C LYS A 186 -4.90 5.57 9.06
N LEU A 187 -4.73 4.36 8.52
CA LEU A 187 -3.96 4.12 7.31
C LEU A 187 -4.65 4.70 6.06
N PHE A 188 -5.97 4.64 5.97
CA PHE A 188 -6.70 4.97 4.74
C PHE A 188 -7.42 6.32 4.73
N ARG A 189 -7.24 7.14 5.78
CA ARG A 189 -7.70 8.53 5.82
C ARG A 189 -7.29 9.31 4.56
N SER A 190 -8.16 10.17 4.07
CA SER A 190 -7.89 11.00 2.90
C SER A 190 -6.56 11.74 3.03
N THR A 191 -5.75 11.67 1.96
CA THR A 191 -4.47 12.39 1.83
C THR A 191 -4.65 13.78 1.22
N GLY A 192 -5.85 14.07 0.71
CA GLY A 192 -6.10 15.23 -0.15
C GLY A 192 -5.59 15.07 -1.59
N TYR A 193 -4.95 13.94 -1.92
CA TYR A 193 -4.50 13.66 -3.27
C TYR A 193 -5.69 13.47 -4.22
N VAL A 194 -5.62 14.12 -5.38
CA VAL A 194 -6.58 13.96 -6.47
C VAL A 194 -5.78 13.76 -7.76
N HIS A 195 -6.10 12.69 -8.48
CA HIS A 195 -5.42 12.37 -9.74
C HIS A 195 -5.56 13.51 -10.76
N GLY A 196 -4.45 13.87 -11.42
CA GLY A 196 -4.42 14.96 -12.40
C GLY A 196 -4.39 16.38 -11.80
N VAL A 197 -4.46 16.53 -10.48
CA VAL A 197 -4.38 17.83 -9.79
C VAL A 197 -3.02 17.97 -9.10
N LYS A 198 -2.66 19.21 -8.73
CA LYS A 198 -1.46 19.50 -7.94
C LYS A 198 -1.45 18.64 -6.66
N ARG A 199 -0.33 17.96 -6.41
CA ARG A 199 -0.14 17.15 -5.20
C ARG A 199 -0.24 18.00 -3.94
N PRO A 200 -0.85 17.49 -2.85
CA PRO A 200 -0.81 18.12 -1.54
C PRO A 200 0.63 18.34 -1.05
N GLU A 201 0.79 19.23 -0.08
CA GLU A 201 2.08 19.42 0.57
C GLU A 201 2.50 18.15 1.32
N HIS A 202 3.79 17.81 1.28
CA HIS A 202 4.37 16.60 1.89
C HIS A 202 3.77 15.27 1.39
N TYR A 203 3.17 15.26 0.20
CA TYR A 203 2.66 14.04 -0.44
C TYR A 203 3.64 13.53 -1.51
N PRO A 204 3.97 12.22 -1.54
CA PRO A 204 3.35 11.12 -0.78
C PRO A 204 4.02 10.77 0.55
N GLU A 205 5.07 11.47 0.97
CA GLU A 205 5.92 11.12 2.12
C GLU A 205 5.11 10.99 3.41
N SER A 206 4.26 11.96 3.73
CA SER A 206 3.37 11.92 4.91
C SER A 206 2.38 10.75 4.90
N TYR A 207 2.02 10.23 3.72
CA TYR A 207 1.19 9.05 3.62
C TYR A 207 2.00 7.78 3.91
N PHE A 208 3.22 7.71 3.38
CA PHE A 208 4.14 6.57 3.58
C PHE A 208 4.63 6.48 5.03
N GLU A 209 4.67 7.60 5.75
CA GLU A 209 5.04 7.68 7.18
C GLU A 209 3.94 7.20 8.14
N ARG A 210 2.72 6.89 7.68
CA ARG A 210 1.61 6.50 8.59
C ARG A 210 1.87 5.22 9.38
N ILE A 211 2.72 4.33 8.84
CA ILE A 211 3.20 3.13 9.52
C ILE A 211 4.73 3.16 9.46
N GLU A 212 5.35 3.12 10.63
CA GLU A 212 6.80 3.21 10.75
C GLU A 212 7.47 1.91 10.29
N ILE A 213 8.48 2.06 9.45
CA ILE A 213 9.39 1.00 9.02
C ILE A 213 10.78 1.35 9.55
N PRO A 214 11.57 0.39 10.07
CA PRO A 214 12.89 0.67 10.59
C PRO A 214 13.76 1.44 9.58
N LYS A 215 14.12 2.70 9.90
CA LYS A 215 14.89 3.57 9.00
C LYS A 215 16.24 2.97 8.60
N GLY A 216 16.85 2.20 9.50
CA GLY A 216 18.08 1.44 9.22
C GLY A 216 17.89 0.48 8.05
N PHE A 217 16.83 -0.33 8.09
CA PHE A 217 16.46 -1.24 7.01
C PHE A 217 16.24 -0.51 5.68
N VAL A 218 15.41 0.55 5.68
CA VAL A 218 15.12 1.32 4.45
C VAL A 218 16.41 1.86 3.82
N ARG A 219 17.30 2.44 4.64
CA ARG A 219 18.60 2.95 4.17
C ARG A 219 19.53 1.86 3.64
N MET A 220 19.52 0.67 4.26
CA MET A 220 20.27 -0.47 3.77
C MET A 220 19.75 -0.93 2.40
N VAL A 221 18.43 -1.03 2.22
CA VAL A 221 17.81 -1.36 0.93
C VAL A 221 18.15 -0.33 -0.13
N ILE A 222 18.00 0.97 0.15
CA ILE A 222 18.39 2.04 -0.78
C ILE A 222 19.87 1.90 -1.16
N SER A 223 20.75 1.62 -0.18
CA SER A 223 22.18 1.45 -0.43
C SER A 223 22.46 0.23 -1.32
N ARG A 224 21.73 -0.88 -1.14
CA ARG A 224 21.84 -2.06 -2.01
C ARG A 224 21.37 -1.79 -3.42
N VAL A 225 20.20 -1.19 -3.62
CA VAL A 225 19.69 -0.87 -4.97
C VAL A 225 20.57 0.18 -5.67
N ARG A 226 21.14 1.12 -4.91
CA ARG A 226 22.09 2.11 -5.42
C ARG A 226 23.40 1.47 -5.86
N SER A 227 23.96 0.52 -5.10
CA SER A 227 25.27 -0.06 -5.40
C SER A 227 25.21 -1.26 -6.35
N ASP A 228 24.23 -2.13 -6.18
CA ASP A 228 24.16 -3.44 -6.83
C ASP A 228 23.30 -3.43 -8.11
N ASP A 229 23.36 -4.55 -8.84
CA ASP A 229 22.34 -5.02 -9.77
C ASP A 229 21.57 -6.15 -9.09
N VAL A 230 20.45 -5.81 -8.45
CA VAL A 230 19.68 -6.69 -7.57
C VAL A 230 19.13 -7.90 -8.33
N TYR A 231 18.80 -7.73 -9.62
CA TYR A 231 18.28 -8.78 -10.48
C TYR A 231 19.34 -9.46 -11.36
N ASN A 232 20.61 -9.05 -11.25
CA ASN A 232 21.72 -9.53 -12.09
C ASN A 232 21.47 -9.40 -13.61
N GLN A 233 20.70 -8.40 -14.05
CA GLN A 233 20.29 -8.19 -15.45
C GLN A 233 21.42 -7.64 -16.33
N MET A 234 22.43 -6.98 -15.77
CA MET A 234 23.58 -6.46 -16.51
C MET A 234 24.38 -7.58 -17.21
N LYS A 235 24.29 -8.82 -16.72
CA LYS A 235 24.88 -9.99 -17.40
C LYS A 235 24.15 -10.33 -18.71
N VAL A 236 22.86 -10.04 -18.77
CA VAL A 236 22.00 -10.25 -19.96
C VAL A 236 22.08 -9.06 -20.91
N PHE A 237 22.28 -7.85 -20.38
CA PHE A 237 22.44 -6.61 -21.12
C PHE A 237 23.86 -6.05 -20.99
N PRO A 238 24.87 -6.65 -21.64
CA PRO A 238 26.27 -6.29 -21.44
C PRO A 238 26.67 -4.97 -22.11
N HIS A 239 25.87 -4.45 -23.06
CA HIS A 239 26.18 -3.20 -23.74
C HIS A 239 25.94 -2.01 -22.78
N PRO A 240 26.89 -1.05 -22.65
CA PRO A 240 26.75 0.09 -21.74
C PRO A 240 25.45 0.89 -21.94
N ASP A 241 25.05 1.08 -23.19
CA ASP A 241 23.82 1.81 -23.55
C ASP A 241 22.53 1.09 -23.10
N HIS A 242 22.60 -0.20 -22.74
CA HIS A 242 21.43 -0.94 -22.25
C HIS A 242 21.27 -0.86 -20.72
N ARG A 243 22.14 -0.13 -20.02
CA ARG A 243 22.12 -0.04 -18.56
C ARG A 243 20.77 0.40 -17.99
N SER A 244 20.15 1.43 -18.58
CA SER A 244 18.84 1.93 -18.14
C SER A 244 17.74 0.87 -18.28
N THR A 245 17.80 0.07 -19.35
CA THR A 245 16.91 -1.07 -19.56
C THR A 245 17.18 -2.20 -18.57
N ALA A 246 18.45 -2.56 -18.37
CA ALA A 246 18.86 -3.63 -17.46
C ALA A 246 18.43 -3.34 -16.01
N LEU A 247 18.53 -2.08 -15.60
CA LEU A 247 18.23 -1.66 -14.23
C LEU A 247 16.79 -1.16 -14.06
N ALA A 248 15.95 -1.18 -15.11
CA ALA A 248 14.62 -0.56 -15.11
C ALA A 248 13.73 -1.04 -13.97
N SER A 249 13.70 -2.36 -13.70
CA SER A 249 12.88 -2.92 -12.62
C SER A 249 13.31 -2.42 -11.24
N GLN A 250 14.62 -2.40 -10.95
CA GLN A 250 15.12 -1.91 -9.67
C GLN A 250 15.06 -0.38 -9.56
N ALA A 251 15.14 0.33 -10.67
CA ALA A 251 14.91 1.77 -10.73
C ALA A 251 13.46 2.10 -10.33
N ALA A 252 12.48 1.35 -10.84
CA ALA A 252 11.08 1.50 -10.44
C ALA A 252 10.86 1.23 -8.95
N MET A 253 11.51 0.20 -8.40
CA MET A 253 11.47 -0.06 -6.97
C MET A 253 12.08 1.08 -6.17
N LEU A 254 13.26 1.57 -6.56
CA LEU A 254 13.95 2.64 -5.87
C LEU A 254 13.12 3.93 -5.83
N TYR A 255 12.46 4.28 -6.93
CA TYR A 255 11.60 5.47 -6.99
C TYR A 255 10.51 5.46 -5.91
N ILE A 256 9.83 4.33 -5.72
CA ILE A 256 8.82 4.17 -4.66
C ILE A 256 9.46 4.10 -3.27
N ILE A 257 10.57 3.39 -3.14
CA ILE A 257 11.26 3.20 -1.85
C ILE A 257 11.78 4.53 -1.28
N LEU A 258 12.18 5.48 -2.14
CA LEU A 258 12.63 6.81 -1.71
C LEU A 258 11.58 7.59 -0.93
N PHE A 259 10.28 7.32 -1.11
CA PHE A 259 9.23 7.96 -0.31
C PHE A 259 9.21 7.49 1.15
N PHE A 260 9.84 6.36 1.49
CA PHE A 260 10.05 5.92 2.87
C PHE A 260 11.29 6.55 3.54
N ASP A 261 12.13 7.28 2.79
CA ASP A 261 13.29 8.00 3.35
C ASP A 261 13.38 9.44 2.77
N PRO A 262 12.48 10.35 3.20
CA PRO A 262 12.43 11.72 2.70
C PRO A 262 13.73 12.50 2.90
N ASP A 263 14.51 12.15 3.93
CA ASP A 263 15.84 12.73 4.17
C ASP A 263 16.78 12.47 2.98
N THR A 264 16.84 11.24 2.47
CA THR A 264 17.61 10.93 1.26
C THR A 264 17.11 11.76 0.09
N LEU A 265 15.79 11.82 -0.11
CA LEU A 265 15.17 12.49 -1.25
C LEU A 265 15.43 14.02 -1.27
N HIS A 266 15.29 14.68 -0.13
CA HIS A 266 15.29 16.15 -0.05
C HIS A 266 16.62 16.75 0.43
N ARG A 267 17.44 15.99 1.16
CA ARG A 267 18.64 16.53 1.85
C ARG A 267 19.95 15.93 1.33
N GLU A 268 19.95 14.68 0.88
CA GLU A 268 21.19 13.99 0.46
C GLU A 268 21.49 14.17 -1.05
N GLN A 269 21.76 15.41 -1.48
CA GLN A 269 21.95 15.76 -2.90
C GLN A 269 23.00 14.90 -3.64
N ALA A 270 24.13 14.61 -3.01
CA ALA A 270 25.19 13.80 -3.64
C ALA A 270 24.72 12.37 -3.93
N LYS A 271 23.98 11.77 -2.99
CA LYS A 271 23.42 10.42 -3.13
C LYS A 271 22.29 10.38 -4.15
N MET A 272 21.42 11.39 -4.15
CA MET A 272 20.36 11.49 -5.17
C MET A 272 20.92 11.70 -6.57
N ARG A 273 22.01 12.46 -6.73
CA ARG A 273 22.71 12.59 -8.01
C ARG A 273 23.21 11.23 -8.50
N GLU A 274 23.89 10.46 -7.66
CA GLU A 274 24.36 9.12 -8.00
C GLU A 274 23.21 8.19 -8.42
N ILE A 275 22.08 8.26 -7.70
CA ILE A 275 20.86 7.49 -8.02
C ILE A 275 20.33 7.87 -9.41
N VAL A 276 20.19 9.17 -9.69
CA VAL A 276 19.69 9.67 -10.98
C VAL A 276 20.63 9.28 -12.12
N ASP A 277 21.93 9.50 -11.95
CA ASP A 277 22.93 9.17 -12.97
C ASP A 277 23.01 7.66 -13.26
N LYS A 278 22.71 6.82 -12.26
CA LYS A 278 22.71 5.36 -12.42
C LYS A 278 21.44 4.83 -13.09
N HIS A 279 20.27 5.29 -12.64
CA HIS A 279 18.99 4.64 -12.92
C HIS A 279 18.11 5.42 -13.90
N PHE A 280 18.31 6.73 -14.03
CA PHE A 280 17.47 7.63 -14.84
C PHE A 280 18.29 8.55 -15.78
N PRO A 281 19.38 8.09 -16.44
CA PRO A 281 20.20 8.97 -17.28
C PRO A 281 19.48 9.41 -18.56
N ASP A 282 18.60 8.56 -19.09
CA ASP A 282 17.95 8.68 -20.40
C ASP A 282 16.44 8.36 -20.38
N ASN A 283 15.93 7.72 -19.31
CA ASN A 283 14.52 7.38 -19.16
C ASN A 283 13.89 8.01 -17.91
N TRP A 284 12.81 8.75 -18.10
CA TRP A 284 12.04 9.44 -17.06
C TRP A 284 10.62 8.86 -16.90
N VAL A 285 10.28 7.82 -17.67
CA VAL A 285 9.01 7.09 -17.57
C VAL A 285 9.25 5.78 -16.83
N ILE A 286 8.58 5.62 -15.70
CA ILE A 286 8.76 4.49 -14.79
C ILE A 286 7.50 3.64 -14.78
N SER A 287 7.62 2.36 -15.14
CA SER A 287 6.55 1.39 -14.97
C SER A 287 6.53 0.91 -13.51
N VAL A 288 5.67 1.50 -12.69
CA VAL A 288 5.62 1.24 -11.24
C VAL A 288 4.99 -0.12 -10.91
N TYR A 289 4.01 -0.59 -11.66
CA TYR A 289 3.47 -1.95 -11.45
C TYR A 289 2.76 -2.43 -12.72
N MET A 290 2.96 -3.70 -13.08
CA MET A 290 2.23 -4.31 -14.19
C MET A 290 0.87 -4.81 -13.68
N GLY A 291 -0.10 -3.90 -13.62
CA GLY A 291 -1.52 -4.24 -13.55
C GLY A 291 -2.15 -4.21 -14.94
N PRO A 292 -3.26 -4.95 -15.20
CA PRO A 292 -4.00 -4.80 -16.44
C PRO A 292 -4.45 -3.33 -16.62
N PRO A 293 -4.58 -2.87 -17.89
CA PRO A 293 -4.93 -1.50 -18.23
C PRO A 293 -6.28 -1.04 -17.68
#